data_AF-A0A972ESH5-F1
#
_entry.id   AF-A0A972ESH5-F1
#
_cell.length_a   1.000
_cell.length_b   1.000
_cell.length_c   1.000
_cell.angle_alpha   90.00
_cell.angle_beta   90.00
_cell.angle_gamma   90.00
#
_symmetry.space_group_name_H-M   'P 1'
#
loop_
_entity.id
_entity.type
_entity.pdbx_description
1 polymer ?
#
loop_
_entity_poly.entity_id
_entity_poly.type
_entity_poly.pdbx_seq_one_letter_code
_entity_poly.pdbx_strand_id
1 'polypeptide(L)'
;MKKSLMFVFSILIIASMMLGACAKTEAPAEEPAAGDKLAVGIVLPTKDEPRWIQDETRFKDALQTAGYTVEILFSQGDSAKEKQNVETLISKGVKVLIICPQ
;
A
#
# COMPACT_ATOMS: atom_id res chain seq x y z
N MET A 1 -52.83 -23.98 19.56
CA MET A 1 -51.61 -24.66 20.05
C MET A 1 -50.87 -25.44 18.96
N LYS A 2 -51.54 -26.21 18.10
CA LYS A 2 -50.90 -26.99 17.01
C LYS A 2 -50.22 -26.15 15.90
N LYS A 3 -50.78 -24.97 15.58
CA LYS A 3 -50.24 -24.04 14.57
C LYS A 3 -49.02 -23.23 15.07
N SER A 4 -48.95 -22.96 16.38
CA SER A 4 -47.81 -22.29 17.00
C SER A 4 -46.62 -23.24 17.18
N LEU A 5 -46.89 -24.54 17.39
CA LEU A 5 -45.86 -25.57 17.49
C LEU A 5 -45.19 -25.85 16.12
N MET A 6 -45.95 -25.76 15.01
CA MET A 6 -45.40 -25.85 13.66
C MET A 6 -44.55 -24.63 13.27
N PHE A 7 -44.89 -23.44 13.77
CA PHE A 7 -44.12 -22.21 13.48
C PHE A 7 -42.75 -22.20 14.19
N VAL A 8 -42.68 -22.72 15.41
CA VAL A 8 -41.42 -22.87 16.17
C VAL A 8 -40.52 -23.95 15.57
N PHE A 9 -41.11 -25.00 14.98
CA PHE A 9 -40.35 -26.06 14.30
C PHE A 9 -39.72 -25.57 12.97
N SER A 10 -40.39 -24.68 12.23
CA SER A 10 -39.82 -24.05 11.03
C SER A 10 -38.69 -23.06 11.32
N ILE A 11 -38.69 -22.40 12.48
CA ILE A 11 -37.61 -21.47 12.88
C ILE A 11 -36.35 -22.26 13.30
N LEU A 12 -36.50 -23.46 13.87
CA LEU A 12 -35.35 -24.30 14.25
C LEU A 12 -34.61 -24.91 13.05
N ILE A 13 -35.29 -25.12 11.92
CA ILE A 13 -34.70 -25.69 10.70
C ILE A 13 -33.87 -24.65 9.92
N ILE A 14 -34.16 -23.36 10.07
CA ILE A 14 -33.39 -22.28 9.45
C ILE A 14 -32.10 -22.00 10.25
N ALA A 15 -32.10 -22.27 11.56
CA ALA A 15 -30.93 -22.15 12.43
C ALA A 15 -29.89 -23.28 12.26
N SER A 16 -30.26 -24.41 11.64
CA SER A 16 -29.34 -25.54 11.40
C SER A 16 -28.59 -25.48 10.06
N MET A 17 -28.84 -24.47 9.22
CA MET A 17 -28.05 -24.20 8.00
C MET A 17 -26.76 -23.39 8.24
N MET A 18 -26.35 -23.19 9.51
CA MET A 18 -25.12 -22.48 9.88
C MET A 18 -23.93 -23.40 10.23
N LEU A 19 -24.08 -24.74 10.12
CA LEU A 19 -23.00 -25.68 10.40
C LEU A 19 -22.98 -26.84 9.40
N GLY A 20 -22.57 -26.60 8.16
CA GLY A 20 -22.45 -27.72 7.22
C GLY A 20 -22.16 -27.37 5.77
N ALA A 21 -21.11 -26.61 5.50
CA ALA A 21 -20.46 -26.66 4.19
C ALA A 21 -18.98 -26.32 4.33
N CYS A 22 -18.15 -27.35 4.31
CA CYS A 22 -16.76 -27.26 3.85
C CYS A 22 -16.75 -26.69 2.42
N ALA A 23 -16.86 -25.37 2.29
CA ALA A 23 -16.33 -24.65 1.17
C ALA A 23 -15.08 -23.98 1.72
N LYS A 24 -13.92 -24.40 1.19
CA LYS A 24 -12.59 -23.82 1.39
C LYS A 24 -12.69 -22.36 1.87
N THR A 25 -12.66 -22.19 3.18
CA THR A 25 -12.43 -20.89 3.80
C THR A 25 -10.97 -20.58 3.53
N GLU A 26 -10.71 -20.03 2.34
CA GLU A 26 -9.69 -19.00 2.25
C GLU A 26 -10.17 -17.95 3.25
N ALA A 27 -9.58 -18.02 4.45
CA ALA A 27 -9.50 -16.86 5.31
C ALA A 27 -9.18 -15.68 4.39
N PRO A 28 -9.79 -14.49 4.55
CA PRO A 28 -9.14 -13.30 4.05
C PRO A 28 -7.70 -13.42 4.52
N ALA A 29 -6.79 -13.65 3.58
CA ALA A 29 -5.39 -13.51 3.88
C ALA A 29 -5.34 -12.09 4.42
N GLU A 30 -5.10 -11.96 5.72
CA GLU A 30 -4.54 -10.71 6.23
C GLU A 30 -3.38 -10.46 5.29
N GLU A 31 -3.57 -9.53 4.35
CA GLU A 31 -2.47 -8.98 3.61
C GLU A 31 -1.42 -8.67 4.67
N PRO A 32 -0.19 -9.18 4.52
CA PRO A 32 0.82 -8.98 5.54
C PRO A 32 0.83 -7.49 5.80
N ALA A 33 0.49 -7.09 7.03
CA ALA A 33 0.56 -5.70 7.46
C ALA A 33 1.84 -5.15 6.87
N ALA A 34 1.73 -4.19 5.96
CA ALA A 34 2.80 -3.73 5.10
C ALA A 34 3.91 -3.19 6.00
N GLY A 35 4.75 -4.08 6.51
CA GLY A 35 5.67 -3.78 7.57
C GLY A 35 6.71 -2.87 6.99
N ASP A 36 6.73 -1.61 7.44
CA ASP A 36 7.80 -0.59 7.39
C ASP A 36 8.66 -0.51 6.11
N LYS A 37 8.22 -1.12 5.01
CA LYS A 37 8.97 -1.26 3.78
C LYS A 37 8.76 0.02 3.00
N LEU A 38 9.87 0.70 2.75
CA LEU A 38 9.94 1.88 1.91
C LEU A 38 9.06 1.72 0.65
N ALA A 39 7.90 2.36 0.65
CA ALA A 39 6.91 2.19 -0.41
C ALA A 39 7.28 2.98 -1.68
N VAL A 40 7.81 4.20 -1.54
CA VAL A 40 8.04 5.11 -2.66
C VAL A 40 9.47 5.66 -2.66
N GLY A 41 10.16 5.52 -3.78
CA GLY A 41 11.43 6.19 -4.08
C GLY A 41 11.22 7.33 -5.08
N ILE A 42 11.87 8.46 -4.87
CA ILE A 42 11.80 9.62 -5.77
C ILE A 42 13.21 10.09 -6.10
N VAL A 43 13.49 10.30 -7.39
CA VAL A 43 14.74 10.91 -7.86
C VAL A 43 14.44 12.29 -8.42
N LEU A 44 14.96 13.31 -7.75
CA LEU A 44 14.87 14.70 -8.14
C LEU A 44 16.20 15.19 -8.74
N PRO A 45 16.16 16.20 -9.61
CA PRO A 45 17.32 16.53 -10.40
C PRO A 45 18.35 17.40 -9.71
N THR A 46 17.97 18.44 -8.97
CA THR A 46 18.92 19.32 -8.28
C THR A 46 18.30 19.95 -7.02
N LYS A 47 19.16 20.44 -6.12
CA LYS A 47 18.76 21.25 -4.96
C LYS A 47 18.93 22.76 -5.21
N ASP A 48 19.49 23.13 -6.35
CA ASP A 48 19.85 24.52 -6.65
C ASP A 48 18.66 25.34 -7.16
N GLU A 49 17.58 24.67 -7.59
CA GLU A 49 16.38 25.34 -8.06
C GLU A 49 15.29 25.32 -6.98
N PRO A 50 14.68 26.47 -6.64
CA PRO A 50 13.60 26.54 -5.66
C PRO A 50 12.43 25.61 -5.96
N ARG A 51 12.19 25.31 -7.24
CA ARG A 51 11.14 24.39 -7.68
C ARG A 51 11.30 22.99 -7.08
N TRP A 52 12.51 22.43 -7.10
CA TRP A 52 12.75 21.06 -6.63
C TRP A 52 12.73 20.94 -5.12
N ILE A 53 13.11 22.00 -4.40
CA ILE A 53 12.96 22.06 -2.94
C ILE A 53 11.48 22.09 -2.53
N GLN A 54 10.66 22.83 -3.29
CA GLN A 54 9.21 22.85 -3.09
C GLN A 54 8.58 21.49 -3.40
N ASP A 55 8.99 20.86 -4.50
CA ASP A 55 8.46 19.55 -4.89
C ASP A 55 8.88 18.45 -3.88
N GLU A 56 10.11 18.48 -3.33
CA GLU A 56 10.53 17.58 -2.24
C GLU A 56 9.56 17.66 -1.04
N THR A 57 9.23 18.88 -0.62
CA THR A 57 8.32 19.12 0.51
C THR A 57 6.92 18.59 0.19
N ARG A 58 6.38 18.92 -1.00
CA ARG A 58 5.04 18.48 -1.43
C ARG A 58 4.92 16.97 -1.57
N PHE A 59 5.96 16.30 -2.10
CA PHE A 59 5.97 14.85 -2.20
C PHE A 59 5.99 14.19 -0.82
N LYS A 60 6.85 14.68 0.09
CA LYS A 60 6.90 14.19 1.47
C LYS A 60 5.54 14.34 2.15
N ASP A 61 4.97 15.54 2.12
CA ASP A 61 3.70 15.82 2.78
C ASP A 61 2.57 14.95 2.23
N ALA A 62 2.41 14.90 0.91
CA ALA A 62 1.33 14.14 0.27
C ALA A 62 1.43 12.64 0.52
N LEU A 63 2.62 12.06 0.38
CA LEU A 63 2.82 10.62 0.53
C LEU A 63 2.78 10.18 1.99
N GLN A 64 3.34 10.97 2.91
CA GLN A 64 3.25 10.68 4.34
C GLN A 64 1.82 10.83 4.86
N THR A 65 1.07 11.85 4.40
CA THR A 65 -0.36 12.01 4.71
C THR A 65 -1.17 10.81 4.22
N ALA A 66 -0.80 10.23 3.07
CA ALA A 66 -1.40 9.02 2.54
C ALA A 66 -0.91 7.72 3.23
N GLY A 67 -0.04 7.81 4.24
CA GLY A 67 0.45 6.66 5.01
C GLY A 67 1.64 5.92 4.38
N TYR A 68 2.31 6.52 3.39
CA TYR A 68 3.47 5.91 2.74
C TYR A 68 4.79 6.47 3.27
N THR A 69 5.75 5.57 3.47
CA THR A 69 7.17 5.92 3.65
C THR A 69 7.79 6.31 2.31
N VAL A 70 8.52 7.42 2.26
CA VAL A 70 9.16 7.94 1.06
C VAL A 70 10.64 8.21 1.26
N GLU A 71 11.45 7.93 0.24
CA GLU A 71 12.86 8.32 0.17
C GLU A 71 13.09 9.15 -1.09
N ILE A 72 13.71 10.32 -0.92
CA ILE A 72 13.98 11.26 -2.00
C ILE A 72 15.48 11.45 -2.14
N LEU A 73 16.01 11.20 -3.33
CA LEU A 73 17.42 11.37 -3.69
C LEU A 73 17.57 12.46 -4.76
N PHE A 74 18.72 13.15 -4.74
CA PHE A 74 19.01 14.21 -5.70
C PHE A 74 20.22 13.87 -6.58
N SER A 75 20.05 13.97 -7.89
CA SER A 75 21.08 13.64 -8.89
C SER A 75 22.08 14.76 -9.15
N GLN A 76 21.76 16.00 -8.79
CA GLN A 76 22.57 17.20 -9.06
C GLN A 76 22.91 17.37 -10.55
N GLY A 77 21.95 17.11 -11.44
CA GLY A 77 22.12 17.20 -12.90
C GLY A 77 23.06 16.14 -13.52
N ASP A 78 23.55 15.17 -12.73
CA ASP A 78 24.46 14.13 -13.19
C ASP A 78 23.69 12.84 -13.50
N SER A 79 23.70 12.41 -14.77
CA SER A 79 23.01 11.19 -15.22
C SER A 79 23.60 9.90 -14.67
N ALA A 80 24.91 9.85 -14.39
CA ALA A 80 25.53 8.69 -13.76
C ALA A 80 25.07 8.56 -12.31
N LYS A 81 24.96 9.69 -11.59
CA LYS A 81 24.41 9.72 -10.24
C LYS A 81 22.91 9.41 -10.22
N GLU A 82 22.15 9.88 -11.21
CA GLU A 82 20.75 9.51 -11.36
C GLU A 82 20.57 7.99 -11.49
N LYS A 83 21.36 7.37 -12.37
CA LYS A 83 21.38 5.91 -12.51
C LYS A 83 21.69 5.21 -11.19
N GLN A 84 22.70 5.66 -10.45
CA GLN A 84 23.06 5.11 -9.14
C GLN A 84 21.93 5.28 -8.11
N ASN A 85 21.24 6.42 -8.10
CA ASN A 85 20.10 6.68 -7.23
C ASN A 85 18.94 5.72 -7.54
N VAL A 86 18.64 5.51 -8.81
CA VAL A 86 17.62 4.55 -9.26
C VAL A 86 17.97 3.13 -8.80
N GLU A 87 19.20 2.67 -9.07
CA GLU A 87 19.67 1.34 -8.64
C GLU A 87 19.64 1.17 -7.12
N THR A 88 19.96 2.23 -6.37
CA THR A 88 19.88 2.26 -4.91
C THR A 88 18.44 2.07 -4.43
N LEU A 89 17.49 2.83 -4.98
CA LEU A 89 16.07 2.75 -4.58
C LEU A 89 15.46 1.39 -4.92
N ILE A 90 15.78 0.84 -6.11
CA ILE A 90 15.36 -0.51 -6.50
C ILE A 90 15.92 -1.55 -5.52
N SER A 91 17.20 -1.45 -5.17
CA SER A 91 17.85 -2.37 -4.23
C SER A 91 17.25 -2.29 -2.82
N LYS A 92 16.79 -1.11 -2.40
CA LYS A 92 16.03 -0.90 -1.15
C LYS A 92 14.61 -1.45 -1.20
N GLY A 93 14.13 -1.87 -2.37
CA GLY A 93 12.85 -2.56 -2.52
C GLY A 93 11.65 -1.63 -2.62
N VAL A 94 11.83 -0.40 -3.11
CA VAL A 94 10.71 0.52 -3.37
C VAL A 94 9.68 -0.14 -4.27
N LYS A 95 8.40 0.14 -4.00
CA LYS A 95 7.28 -0.39 -4.79
C LYS A 95 6.91 0.52 -5.94
N VAL A 96 7.11 1.82 -5.75
CA VAL A 96 6.92 2.84 -6.77
C VAL A 96 8.18 3.68 -6.86
N LEU A 97 8.61 3.97 -8.08
CA LEU A 97 9.73 4.86 -8.38
C LEU A 97 9.23 6.04 -9.22
N ILE A 98 9.42 7.25 -8.73
CA ILE A 98 9.15 8.51 -9.44
C ILE A 98 10.50 9.09 -9.87
N ILE A 99 10.64 9.46 -11.13
CA ILE A 99 11.87 10.05 -11.68
C ILE A 99 11.51 11.37 -12.34
N CYS A 100 12.20 12.43 -11.95
CA CYS A 100 12.17 13.73 -12.61
C CYS A 100 13.50 13.94 -13.34
N PRO A 101 13.63 13.43 -14.58
CA PRO A 101 14.88 13.51 -15.33
C PRO A 101 15.21 14.95 -15.72
N GLN A 102 16.50 15.23 -15.95
CA GLN A 102 16.99 16.47 -16.55
C GLN A 102 17.35 16.26 -18.02
#